data_AF-A0A1Y7VNM3-F1
#
_entry.id   AF-A0A1Y7VNM3-F1
#
_cell.length_a   1.000
_cell.length_b   1.000
_cell.length_c   1.000
_cell.angle_alpha   90.00
_cell.angle_beta   90.00
_cell.angle_gamma   90.00
#
_symmetry.space_group_name_H-M   'P 1'
#
loop_
_entity.id
_entity.type
_entity.pdbx_description
1 polymer ?
#
loop_
_entity_poly.entity_id
_entity_poly.type
_entity_poly.pdbx_seq_one_letter_code
_entity_poly.pdbx_strand_id
1 'polypeptide(L)'
;MNLLLLLAVLCLGTALATPKFDQTFSAEWHQWKSTHRRLYGTNEEEWRRAIWEKNMRMIQLHNGEYSNGQHGFSMEMNAFGDMTNEEFRQVVNGYRHQKHKKGRLFQEPLMLKIPKSVDWREKGCVTPVKNQYIKENGGLDSEESYPYEAKDGSCKYRAEFAVANDTGFVDIPQQEKALMKAVATVGPISVAMDASHPSLQFYSS
;
A
#
# COMPACT_ATOMS: atom_id res chain seq x y z
N MET A 1 75.42 -33.78 9.73
CA MET A 1 75.24 -32.36 10.12
C MET A 1 74.30 -31.72 9.11
N ASN A 2 73.08 -31.40 9.54
CA ASN A 2 72.08 -30.48 9.00
C ASN A 2 71.92 -30.27 7.48
N LEU A 3 70.77 -30.72 6.93
CA LEU A 3 69.96 -29.92 5.99
C LEU A 3 68.55 -30.52 5.76
N LEU A 4 67.79 -30.86 6.82
CA LEU A 4 66.47 -31.53 6.66
C LEU A 4 65.32 -30.89 7.45
N LEU A 5 65.49 -29.66 7.93
CA LEU A 5 64.44 -28.92 8.62
C LEU A 5 64.40 -27.52 8.03
N LEU A 6 63.46 -27.28 7.12
CA LEU A 6 62.83 -26.00 6.75
C LEU A 6 62.24 -26.13 5.34
N LEU A 7 60.97 -26.53 5.26
CA LEU A 7 59.99 -26.18 4.21
C LEU A 7 58.75 -27.09 4.36
N ALA A 8 57.99 -26.89 5.43
CA ALA A 8 56.57 -27.26 5.45
C ALA A 8 55.80 -25.94 5.58
N VAL A 9 55.60 -25.33 4.42
CA VAL A 9 54.86 -24.07 4.24
C VAL A 9 53.44 -24.24 4.75
N LEU A 10 52.98 -23.23 5.49
CA LEU A 10 51.64 -23.08 6.03
C LEU A 10 50.59 -23.29 4.93
N CYS A 11 49.90 -24.43 4.95
CA CYS A 11 48.52 -24.49 4.49
C CYS A 11 47.62 -23.99 5.62
N LEU A 12 47.70 -22.68 5.91
CA LEU A 12 46.56 -21.98 6.48
C LEU A 12 45.50 -22.04 5.39
N GLY A 13 44.61 -23.02 5.48
CA GLY A 13 43.39 -23.03 4.71
C GLY A 13 42.67 -21.72 5.01
N THR A 14 42.74 -20.77 4.08
CA THR A 14 41.75 -19.71 4.01
C THR A 14 40.45 -20.42 3.71
N ALA A 15 39.70 -20.74 4.76
CA ALA A 15 38.28 -20.97 4.63
C ALA A 15 37.73 -19.65 4.07
N LEU A 16 37.64 -19.56 2.74
CA LEU A 16 36.71 -18.65 2.10
C LEU A 16 35.37 -19.07 2.67
N ALA A 17 34.88 -18.32 3.66
CA ALA A 17 33.50 -18.43 4.08
C ALA A 17 32.69 -18.06 2.84
N THR A 18 32.30 -19.08 2.07
CA THR A 18 31.27 -18.93 1.07
C THR A 18 30.11 -18.29 1.80
N PRO A 19 29.58 -17.13 1.35
CA PRO A 19 28.41 -16.55 1.98
C PRO A 19 27.37 -17.66 2.05
N LYS A 20 27.01 -18.07 3.27
CA LYS A 20 25.98 -19.09 3.46
C LYS A 20 24.73 -18.50 2.85
N PHE A 21 24.36 -18.99 1.68
CA PHE A 21 23.15 -18.55 1.01
C PHE A 21 22.01 -18.90 1.95
N ASP A 22 21.46 -17.88 2.60
CA ASP A 22 20.34 -18.05 3.52
C ASP A 22 19.16 -18.55 2.69
N GLN A 23 18.90 -19.86 2.75
CA GLN A 23 17.80 -20.49 2.03
C GLN A 23 16.46 -20.22 2.71
N THR A 24 16.47 -19.60 3.89
CA THR A 24 15.28 -19.16 4.60
C THR A 24 14.48 -18.25 3.67
N PHE A 25 13.28 -18.71 3.31
CA PHE A 25 12.35 -18.08 2.37
C PHE A 25 12.57 -18.28 0.86
N SER A 26 13.47 -19.18 0.44
CA SER A 26 13.67 -19.42 -1.00
C SER A 26 12.39 -19.88 -1.70
N ALA A 27 11.63 -20.81 -1.12
CA ALA A 27 10.39 -21.31 -1.73
C ALA A 27 9.30 -20.22 -1.78
N GLU A 28 9.14 -19.49 -0.67
CA GLU A 28 8.17 -18.42 -0.50
C GLU A 28 8.44 -17.26 -1.45
N TRP A 29 9.71 -16.91 -1.70
CA TRP A 29 10.11 -15.91 -2.69
C TRP A 29 9.66 -16.31 -4.11
N HIS A 30 9.93 -17.56 -4.51
CA HIS A 30 9.54 -18.03 -5.85
C HIS A 30 8.01 -18.09 -6.01
N GLN A 31 7.29 -18.54 -4.96
CA GLN A 31 5.84 -18.53 -4.95
C GLN A 31 5.30 -17.10 -5.03
N TRP A 32 5.82 -16.18 -4.23
CA TRP A 32 5.39 -14.79 -4.22
C TRP A 32 5.61 -14.11 -5.57
N LYS A 33 6.79 -14.32 -6.21
CA LYS A 33 7.06 -13.82 -7.56
C LYS A 33 6.06 -14.36 -8.59
N SER A 34 5.74 -15.66 -8.51
CA SER A 34 4.78 -16.30 -9.41
C SER A 34 3.38 -15.69 -9.24
N THR A 35 2.90 -15.59 -7.99
CA THR A 35 1.60 -15.01 -7.65
C THR A 35 1.47 -13.56 -8.16
N HIS A 36 2.52 -12.76 -8.01
CA HIS A 36 2.51 -11.33 -8.38
C HIS A 36 3.12 -11.04 -9.76
N ARG A 37 3.40 -12.09 -10.55
CA ARG A 37 3.96 -12.02 -11.91
C ARG A 37 5.20 -11.12 -12.01
N ARG A 38 6.13 -11.29 -11.07
CA ARG A 38 7.37 -10.51 -11.00
C ARG A 38 8.46 -11.17 -11.85
N LEU A 39 9.09 -10.37 -12.70
CA LEU A 39 10.23 -10.73 -13.52
C LEU A 39 11.30 -9.65 -13.33
N TYR A 40 12.51 -10.05 -12.98
CA TYR A 40 13.62 -9.15 -12.70
C TYR A 40 14.82 -9.48 -13.58
N GLY A 41 15.66 -8.48 -13.84
CA GLY A 41 17.02 -8.74 -14.33
C GLY A 41 17.89 -9.36 -13.24
N THR A 42 18.98 -10.05 -13.62
CA THR A 42 19.87 -10.76 -12.69
C THR A 42 20.39 -9.87 -11.56
N ASN A 43 20.76 -8.62 -11.87
CA ASN A 43 21.26 -7.67 -10.88
C ASN A 43 20.14 -7.03 -10.03
N GLU A 44 18.89 -7.07 -10.50
CA GLU A 44 17.76 -6.49 -9.79
C GLU A 44 17.16 -7.45 -8.76
N GLU A 45 17.11 -8.73 -9.11
CA GLU A 45 16.45 -9.73 -8.29
C GLU A 45 17.04 -9.82 -6.88
N GLU A 46 18.36 -9.73 -6.77
CA GLU A 46 19.06 -9.89 -5.49
C GLU A 46 18.62 -8.82 -4.47
N TRP A 47 18.60 -7.55 -4.87
CA TRP A 47 18.22 -6.48 -3.95
C TRP A 47 16.71 -6.38 -3.74
N ARG A 48 15.89 -6.73 -4.74
CA ARG A 48 14.42 -6.85 -4.58
C ARG A 48 14.07 -7.96 -3.59
N ARG A 49 14.75 -9.10 -3.68
CA ARG A 49 14.61 -10.19 -2.71
C ARG A 49 15.04 -9.75 -1.31
N ALA A 50 16.14 -9.03 -1.17
CA ALA A 50 16.59 -8.52 0.13
C ALA A 50 15.56 -7.59 0.80
N ILE A 51 14.89 -6.72 0.02
CA ILE A 51 13.77 -5.90 0.51
C ILE A 51 12.61 -6.78 0.94
N TRP A 52 12.22 -7.74 0.10
CA TRP A 52 11.12 -8.65 0.40
C TRP A 52 11.35 -9.46 1.67
N GLU A 53 12.56 -10.00 1.88
CA GLU A 53 12.88 -10.75 3.09
C GLU A 53 12.90 -9.85 4.34
N LYS A 54 13.35 -8.60 4.20
CA LYS A 54 13.28 -7.61 5.28
C LYS A 54 11.81 -7.34 5.67
N ASN A 55 10.94 -7.17 4.68
CA ASN A 55 9.51 -6.97 4.91
C ASN A 55 8.85 -8.22 5.51
N MET A 56 9.22 -9.42 5.05
CA MET A 56 8.73 -10.68 5.62
C MET A 56 9.07 -10.81 7.11
N ARG A 57 10.33 -10.53 7.49
CA ARG A 57 10.76 -10.57 8.89
C ARG A 57 10.03 -9.52 9.74
N MET A 58 9.78 -8.33 9.19
CA MET A 58 8.98 -7.28 9.86
C MET A 58 7.56 -7.77 10.17
N ILE A 59 6.89 -8.39 9.17
CA ILE A 59 5.53 -8.92 9.32
C ILE A 59 5.50 -10.04 10.36
N GLN A 60 6.45 -10.98 10.32
CA GLN A 60 6.53 -12.08 11.28
C GLN A 60 6.72 -11.58 12.72
N LEU A 61 7.60 -10.59 12.92
CA LEU A 61 7.83 -9.97 14.22
C LEU A 61 6.56 -9.30 14.75
N HIS A 62 5.94 -8.43 13.94
CA HIS A 62 4.70 -7.74 14.29
C HIS A 62 3.58 -8.72 14.64
N ASN A 63 3.41 -9.80 13.86
CA ASN A 63 2.36 -10.78 14.13
C ASN A 63 2.64 -11.62 15.39
N GLY A 64 3.91 -11.83 15.73
CA GLY A 64 4.30 -12.38 17.03
C GLY A 64 3.90 -11.46 18.19
N GLU A 65 4.10 -10.15 18.05
CA GLU A 65 3.67 -9.14 19.02
C GLU A 65 2.14 -9.01 19.10
N TYR A 66 1.44 -9.07 17.96
CA TYR A 66 -0.03 -9.13 17.87
C TYR A 66 -0.60 -10.32 18.64
N SER A 67 0.01 -11.50 18.48
CA SER A 67 -0.40 -12.72 19.20
C SER A 67 -0.22 -12.61 20.72
N ASN A 68 0.66 -11.72 21.17
CA ASN A 68 0.86 -11.38 22.58
C ASN A 68 -0.03 -10.21 23.05
N GLY A 69 -0.96 -9.73 22.22
CA GLY A 69 -1.87 -8.62 22.54
C GLY A 69 -1.22 -7.24 22.54
N GLN A 70 -0.03 -7.09 21.94
CA GLN A 70 0.68 -5.81 21.89
C GLN A 70 0.21 -4.89 20.75
N HIS A 71 -0.42 -5.48 19.72
CA HIS A 71 -0.99 -4.75 18.58
C HIS A 71 -2.47 -5.08 18.41
N GLY A 72 -3.22 -4.12 17.86
CA GLY A 72 -4.66 -4.27 17.58
C GLY A 72 -4.99 -4.83 16.20
N PHE A 73 -3.98 -5.10 15.37
CA PHE A 73 -4.14 -5.57 14.00
C PHE A 73 -3.01 -6.53 13.61
N SER A 74 -3.20 -7.26 12.50
CA SER A 74 -2.22 -8.14 11.89
C SER A 74 -1.67 -7.57 10.57
N MET A 75 -0.51 -8.05 10.16
CA MET A 75 0.11 -7.72 8.88
C MET A 75 0.22 -8.96 7.98
N GLU A 76 0.22 -8.77 6.67
CA GLU A 76 0.36 -9.84 5.69
C GLU A 76 1.19 -9.43 4.48
N MET A 77 1.93 -10.39 3.92
CA MET A 77 2.72 -10.18 2.70
C MET A 77 1.79 -9.97 1.51
N ASN A 78 2.02 -8.91 0.73
CA ASN A 78 1.18 -8.56 -0.41
C ASN A 78 2.02 -8.17 -1.64
N ALA A 79 1.38 -7.58 -2.65
CA ALA A 79 2.01 -7.18 -3.91
C ALA A 79 3.11 -6.11 -3.77
N PHE A 80 3.17 -5.41 -2.63
CA PHE A 80 4.18 -4.40 -2.31
C PHE A 80 5.39 -4.99 -1.56
N GLY A 81 5.49 -6.31 -1.46
CA GLY A 81 6.53 -7.01 -0.71
C GLY A 81 7.96 -6.65 -1.12
N ASP A 82 8.21 -6.43 -2.40
CA ASP A 82 9.52 -6.06 -2.94
C ASP A 82 9.79 -4.55 -2.97
N MET A 83 8.90 -3.74 -2.39
CA MET A 83 9.01 -2.29 -2.33
C MET A 83 9.48 -1.83 -0.95
N THR A 84 10.39 -0.86 -0.95
CA THR A 84 10.66 -0.05 0.24
C THR A 84 9.44 0.81 0.58
N ASN A 85 9.34 1.24 1.83
CA ASN A 85 8.28 2.17 2.24
C ASN A 85 8.32 3.49 1.44
N GLU A 86 9.51 3.94 1.03
CA GLU A 86 9.64 5.15 0.22
C GLU A 86 9.09 4.95 -1.21
N GLU A 87 9.40 3.81 -1.86
CA GLU A 87 8.79 3.44 -3.15
C GLU A 87 7.27 3.30 -3.01
N PHE A 88 6.79 2.63 -1.95
CA PHE A 88 5.36 2.48 -1.68
C PHE A 88 4.67 3.84 -1.56
N ARG A 89 5.25 4.78 -0.80
CA ARG A 89 4.74 6.14 -0.65
C ARG A 89 4.68 6.89 -1.97
N GLN A 90 5.68 6.74 -2.83
CA GLN A 90 5.73 7.43 -4.12
C GLN A 90 4.70 6.88 -5.11
N VAL A 91 4.37 5.59 -5.04
CA VAL A 91 3.47 4.93 -6.00
C VAL A 91 2.01 4.97 -5.56
N VAL A 92 1.75 4.91 -4.25
CA VAL A 92 0.39 4.77 -3.70
C VAL A 92 -0.19 6.09 -3.18
N ASN A 93 0.66 7.05 -2.78
CA ASN A 93 0.16 8.32 -2.27
C ASN A 93 0.13 9.39 -3.38
N GLY A 94 -1.09 9.84 -3.72
CA GLY A 94 -1.30 10.96 -4.66
C GLY A 94 -1.72 12.27 -3.99
N TYR A 95 -2.09 12.25 -2.70
CA TYR A 95 -2.63 13.44 -2.04
C TYR A 95 -1.58 14.55 -1.97
N ARG A 96 -1.93 15.71 -2.52
CA ARG A 96 -1.14 16.93 -2.40
C ARG A 96 -2.00 17.92 -1.68
N HIS A 97 -1.53 18.44 -0.54
CA HIS A 97 -2.25 19.46 0.21
C HIS A 97 -2.31 20.75 -0.63
N GLN A 98 -3.35 20.90 -1.43
CA GLN A 98 -3.61 22.12 -2.18
C GLN A 98 -4.45 23.07 -1.34
N LYS A 99 -4.24 24.38 -1.49
CA LYS A 99 -5.13 25.38 -0.92
C LYS A 99 -6.44 25.35 -1.71
N HIS A 100 -7.38 24.51 -1.30
CA HIS A 100 -8.69 24.45 -1.93
C HIS A 100 -9.52 25.69 -1.54
N LYS A 101 -10.39 26.13 -2.45
CA LYS A 101 -11.46 27.08 -2.10
C LYS A 101 -12.35 26.39 -1.06
N LYS A 102 -12.67 27.06 0.04
CA LYS A 102 -13.55 26.48 1.07
C LYS A 102 -14.92 26.18 0.44
N GLY A 103 -15.37 24.94 0.57
CA GLY A 103 -16.70 24.50 0.16
C GLY A 103 -17.77 24.99 1.15
N ARG A 104 -19.01 24.54 0.96
CA ARG A 104 -20.04 24.72 1.99
C ARG A 104 -19.62 23.91 3.22
N LEU A 105 -19.81 24.44 4.42
CA LEU A 105 -19.56 23.69 5.64
C LEU A 105 -20.71 22.72 5.92
N PHE A 106 -20.39 21.47 6.28
CA PHE A 106 -21.38 20.48 6.69
C PHE A 106 -22.17 20.99 7.91
N GLN A 107 -23.50 20.95 7.80
CA GLN A 107 -24.40 21.29 8.88
C GLN A 107 -24.87 20.03 9.59
N GLU A 108 -24.52 19.91 10.86
CA GLU A 108 -24.90 18.74 11.66
C GLU A 108 -26.42 18.71 11.93
N PRO A 109 -27.09 17.58 11.70
CA PRO A 109 -28.48 17.42 12.11
C PRO A 109 -28.61 17.48 13.64
N LEU A 110 -29.51 18.33 14.14
CA LEU A 110 -29.66 18.60 15.58
C LEU A 110 -30.44 17.52 16.35
N MET A 111 -31.15 16.61 15.67
CA MET A 111 -32.04 15.61 16.32
C MET A 111 -32.01 14.22 15.64
N LEU A 112 -30.93 13.90 14.94
CA LEU A 112 -30.85 12.62 14.27
C LEU A 112 -30.39 11.51 15.23
N LYS A 113 -31.18 10.45 15.32
CA LYS A 113 -30.77 9.22 16.00
C LYS A 113 -29.81 8.45 15.09
N ILE A 114 -28.51 8.58 15.39
CA ILE A 114 -27.45 7.95 14.60
C ILE A 114 -27.44 6.44 14.90
N PRO A 115 -27.42 5.57 13.87
CA PRO A 115 -27.27 4.13 14.07
C PRO A 115 -25.91 3.79 14.70
N LYS A 116 -25.82 2.66 15.41
CA LYS A 116 -24.57 2.21 16.03
C LYS A 116 -23.51 1.75 15.01
N SER A 117 -23.94 1.33 13.83
CA SER A 117 -23.09 0.89 12.74
C SER A 117 -23.71 1.28 11.39
N VAL A 118 -22.87 1.60 10.42
CA VAL A 118 -23.26 1.90 9.05
C VAL A 118 -22.28 1.20 8.13
N ASP A 119 -22.80 0.40 7.20
CA ASP A 119 -22.03 -0.17 6.11
C ASP A 119 -22.73 0.14 4.77
N TRP A 120 -22.12 1.03 3.98
CA TRP A 120 -22.66 1.43 2.68
C TRP A 120 -22.46 0.39 1.59
N ARG A 121 -21.61 -0.63 1.81
CA ARG A 121 -21.44 -1.77 0.89
C ARG A 121 -22.72 -2.59 0.84
N GLU A 122 -23.37 -2.81 1.99
CA GLU A 122 -24.67 -3.51 2.08
C GLU A 122 -25.81 -2.77 1.38
N LYS A 123 -25.63 -1.47 1.11
CA LYS A 123 -26.62 -0.61 0.43
C LYS A 123 -26.34 -0.46 -1.07
N GLY A 124 -25.30 -1.10 -1.59
CA GLY A 124 -24.92 -0.99 -3.01
C GLY A 124 -24.32 0.38 -3.38
N CYS A 125 -23.91 1.19 -2.40
CA CYS A 125 -23.32 2.51 -2.65
C CYS A 125 -21.80 2.46 -2.83
N VAL A 126 -21.19 1.27 -2.79
CA VAL A 126 -19.74 1.06 -2.89
C VAL A 126 -19.46 0.10 -4.03
N THR A 127 -18.66 0.55 -5.01
CA THR A 127 -18.21 -0.28 -6.13
C THR A 127 -17.13 -1.29 -5.68
N PRO A 128 -16.80 -2.31 -6.48
CA PRO A 128 -15.63 -3.15 -6.22
C PRO A 128 -14.36 -2.32 -6.01
N VAL A 129 -13.45 -2.83 -5.17
CA VAL A 129 -12.15 -2.19 -4.90
C VAL A 129 -11.36 -2.07 -6.21
N LYS A 130 -10.80 -0.89 -6.45
CA LYS A 130 -9.96 -0.58 -7.62
C LYS A 130 -8.49 -0.40 -7.19
N ASN A 131 -7.56 -0.57 -8.14
CA ASN A 131 -6.15 -0.21 -7.95
C ASN A 131 -5.90 1.17 -8.55
N GLN A 132 -5.45 2.10 -7.72
CA GLN A 132 -5.74 3.53 -7.83
C GLN A 132 -4.59 4.33 -8.45
N TYR A 133 -3.78 3.70 -9.28
CA TYR A 133 -2.71 4.40 -9.96
C TYR A 133 -3.31 5.64 -10.71
N ILE A 134 -2.51 6.69 -10.97
CA ILE A 134 -2.64 7.90 -11.84
C ILE A 134 -3.96 8.72 -11.91
N LYS A 135 -3.74 10.03 -11.99
CA LYS A 135 -4.45 11.09 -11.29
C LYS A 135 -5.23 12.02 -12.24
N GLU A 136 -6.42 12.39 -11.75
CA GLU A 136 -7.22 13.62 -11.96
C GLU A 136 -7.48 14.16 -13.39
N ASN A 137 -8.78 14.29 -13.72
CA ASN A 137 -9.29 15.46 -14.46
C ASN A 137 -10.79 15.73 -14.14
N GLY A 138 -11.24 16.97 -14.36
CA GLY A 138 -12.48 17.57 -13.85
C GLY A 138 -13.79 17.18 -14.57
N GLY A 139 -14.21 15.94 -14.35
CA GLY A 139 -15.42 15.32 -14.90
C GLY A 139 -15.14 13.85 -15.15
N LEU A 140 -16.11 12.97 -14.91
CA LEU A 140 -15.86 11.53 -14.84
C LEU A 140 -16.67 10.79 -15.90
N ASP A 141 -15.98 10.41 -16.97
CA ASP A 141 -16.41 9.34 -17.87
C ASP A 141 -16.55 8.03 -17.07
N SER A 142 -17.35 7.10 -17.56
CA SER A 142 -17.43 5.78 -16.93
C SER A 142 -16.10 5.03 -17.07
N GLU A 143 -15.79 4.12 -16.15
CA GLU A 143 -14.60 3.24 -16.28
C GLU A 143 -14.59 2.46 -17.61
N GLU A 144 -15.77 2.15 -18.15
CA GLU A 144 -15.91 1.44 -19.43
C GLU A 144 -15.55 2.33 -20.64
N SER A 145 -15.91 3.62 -20.60
CA SER A 145 -15.65 4.57 -21.68
C SER A 145 -14.26 5.21 -21.60
N TYR A 146 -13.68 5.27 -20.39
CA TYR A 146 -12.31 5.73 -20.16
C TYR A 146 -11.58 4.75 -19.22
N PRO A 147 -11.05 3.63 -19.75
CA PRO A 147 -10.34 2.64 -18.96
C PRO A 147 -9.07 3.20 -18.31
N TYR A 148 -8.80 2.74 -17.10
CA TYR A 148 -7.61 3.13 -16.37
C TYR A 148 -6.30 2.58 -17.01
N GLU A 149 -5.48 3.46 -17.61
CA GLU A 149 -4.29 3.09 -18.41
C GLU A 149 -2.97 3.03 -17.64
N ALA A 150 -2.96 3.36 -16.35
CA ALA A 150 -1.73 3.22 -15.59
C ALA A 150 -0.62 4.19 -16.06
N LYS A 151 -0.91 5.26 -16.83
CA LYS A 151 0.10 6.21 -17.32
C LYS A 151 -0.52 7.58 -17.54
N ASP A 152 0.26 8.63 -17.32
CA ASP A 152 -0.12 9.97 -17.77
C ASP A 152 -0.18 9.96 -19.30
N GLY A 153 -1.29 10.45 -19.84
CA GLY A 153 -1.54 10.54 -21.28
C GLY A 153 -2.23 11.84 -21.64
N SER A 154 -2.44 12.08 -22.94
CA SER A 154 -3.29 13.19 -23.38
C SER A 154 -4.72 12.98 -22.91
N CYS A 155 -5.39 14.05 -22.46
CA CYS A 155 -6.81 14.00 -22.09
C CYS A 155 -7.67 13.47 -23.26
N LYS A 156 -8.43 12.40 -23.01
CA LYS A 156 -9.34 11.78 -23.99
C LYS A 156 -10.82 11.96 -23.63
N TYR A 157 -11.14 12.91 -22.73
CA TYR A 157 -12.51 13.14 -22.25
C TYR A 157 -13.48 13.43 -23.39
N ARG A 158 -14.67 12.83 -23.32
CA ARG A 158 -15.75 13.08 -24.28
C ARG A 158 -17.07 13.33 -23.55
N ALA A 159 -17.63 14.52 -23.72
CA ALA A 159 -18.86 14.93 -23.03
C ALA A 159 -20.07 14.00 -23.29
N GLU A 160 -20.09 13.30 -24.42
CA GLU A 160 -21.11 12.28 -24.74
C GLU A 160 -21.08 11.05 -23.82
N PHE A 161 -19.98 10.78 -23.12
CA PHE A 161 -19.82 9.65 -22.20
C PHE A 161 -19.84 10.05 -20.72
N ALA A 162 -20.18 11.31 -20.44
CA ALA A 162 -20.31 11.78 -19.07
C ALA A 162 -21.51 11.11 -18.39
N VAL A 163 -21.25 10.31 -17.34
CA VAL A 163 -22.28 9.59 -16.58
C VAL A 163 -22.56 10.18 -15.19
N ALA A 164 -21.78 11.19 -14.78
CA ALA A 164 -21.90 11.84 -13.49
C ALA A 164 -21.71 13.36 -13.60
N ASN A 165 -22.38 14.09 -12.72
CA ASN A 165 -22.15 15.51 -12.49
C ASN A 165 -22.19 15.81 -10.98
N ASP A 166 -21.62 16.94 -10.59
CA ASP A 166 -21.74 17.48 -9.24
C ASP A 166 -22.12 18.96 -9.28
N THR A 167 -22.54 19.49 -8.13
CA THR A 167 -22.86 20.92 -7.94
C THR A 167 -21.89 21.60 -6.96
N GLY A 168 -20.71 21.02 -6.79
CA GLY A 168 -19.70 21.38 -5.79
C GLY A 168 -19.58 20.37 -4.65
N PHE A 169 -18.85 20.76 -3.60
CA PHE A 169 -18.50 19.90 -2.47
C PHE A 169 -18.83 20.56 -1.11
N VAL A 170 -18.85 19.71 -0.08
CA VAL A 170 -19.11 20.09 1.30
C VAL A 170 -17.92 19.66 2.16
N ASP A 171 -17.37 20.60 2.90
CA ASP A 171 -16.29 20.34 3.85
C ASP A 171 -16.87 19.91 5.20
N ILE A 172 -16.39 18.81 5.75
CA ILE A 172 -16.74 18.36 7.09
C ILE A 172 -15.76 19.01 8.09
N PRO A 173 -16.25 19.56 9.22
CA PRO A 173 -15.37 19.99 10.30
C PRO A 173 -14.38 18.89 10.70
N GLN A 174 -13.16 19.26 11.08
CA GLN A 174 -12.12 18.31 11.54
C GLN A 174 -12.44 17.74 12.94
N GLN A 175 -13.55 17.01 13.04
CA GLN A 175 -14.09 16.40 14.24
C GLN A 175 -14.70 15.05 13.88
N GLU A 176 -14.28 13.98 14.55
CA GLU A 176 -14.78 12.62 14.28
C GLU A 176 -16.31 12.51 14.48
N LYS A 177 -16.88 13.30 15.39
CA LYS A 177 -18.34 13.36 15.59
C LYS A 177 -19.08 13.89 14.36
N ALA A 178 -18.52 14.91 13.70
CA ALA A 178 -19.09 15.46 12.47
C ALA A 178 -18.93 14.45 11.31
N LEU A 179 -17.78 13.79 11.22
CA LEU A 179 -17.53 12.72 10.26
C LEU A 179 -18.51 11.56 10.43
N MET A 180 -18.70 11.07 11.66
CA MET A 180 -19.67 10.01 11.99
C MET A 180 -21.09 10.39 11.55
N LYS A 181 -21.52 11.64 11.80
CA LYS A 181 -22.82 12.14 11.35
C LYS A 181 -22.91 12.17 9.82
N ALA A 182 -21.90 12.69 9.16
CA ALA A 182 -21.86 12.77 7.69
C ALA A 182 -21.92 11.37 7.05
N VAL A 183 -21.13 10.41 7.55
CA VAL A 183 -21.17 9.01 7.09
C VAL A 183 -22.57 8.43 7.27
N ALA A 184 -23.23 8.69 8.39
CA ALA A 184 -24.56 8.15 8.66
C ALA A 184 -25.67 8.77 7.79
N THR A 185 -25.52 10.02 7.35
CA THR A 185 -26.59 10.75 6.63
C THR A 185 -26.39 10.94 5.15
N VAL A 186 -25.13 10.93 4.69
CA VAL A 186 -24.79 11.29 3.31
C VAL A 186 -24.41 10.06 2.51
N GLY A 187 -23.49 9.24 3.02
CA GLY A 187 -22.89 8.17 2.22
C GLY A 187 -21.42 7.91 2.55
N PRO A 188 -20.71 7.22 1.65
CA PRO A 188 -19.24 7.20 1.65
C PRO A 188 -18.65 8.62 1.61
N ILE A 189 -17.63 8.86 2.43
CA ILE A 189 -16.98 10.18 2.58
C ILE A 189 -15.52 10.07 2.15
N SER A 190 -15.07 10.99 1.29
CA SER A 190 -13.65 11.12 0.94
C SER A 190 -12.86 11.67 2.12
N VAL A 191 -11.80 10.97 2.52
CA VAL A 191 -10.89 11.37 3.61
C VAL A 191 -9.44 11.25 3.16
N ALA A 192 -8.56 11.99 3.83
CA ALA A 192 -7.12 11.81 3.73
C ALA A 192 -6.59 11.35 5.09
N MET A 193 -5.65 10.41 5.07
CA MET A 193 -4.96 9.91 6.27
C MET A 193 -3.47 9.80 5.99
N ASP A 194 -2.66 9.72 7.05
CA ASP A 194 -1.25 9.43 6.91
C ASP A 194 -1.05 7.93 6.63
N ALA A 195 -0.80 7.60 5.37
CA ALA A 195 -0.50 6.24 4.91
C ALA A 195 1.01 5.98 4.78
N SER A 196 1.86 6.78 5.44
CA SER A 196 3.32 6.65 5.31
C SER A 196 3.97 5.63 6.23
N HIS A 197 3.22 5.05 7.17
CA HIS A 197 3.77 4.07 8.10
C HIS A 197 3.87 2.67 7.45
N PRO A 198 5.00 1.93 7.61
CA PRO A 198 5.17 0.60 7.02
C PRO A 198 4.09 -0.42 7.44
N SER A 199 3.46 -0.22 8.59
CA SER A 199 2.35 -1.09 9.02
C SER A 199 1.14 -1.01 8.09
N LEU A 200 0.87 0.14 7.46
CA LEU A 200 -0.22 0.29 6.50
C LEU A 200 0.12 -0.30 5.14
N GLN A 201 1.40 -0.36 4.76
CA GLN A 201 1.84 -1.06 3.54
C GLN A 201 1.43 -2.54 3.56
N PHE A 202 1.38 -3.16 4.75
CA PHE A 202 1.10 -4.58 4.92
C PHE A 202 -0.08 -4.88 5.86
N TYR A 203 -0.96 -3.91 6.13
CA TYR A 203 -2.14 -4.13 6.97
C TYR A 203 -3.02 -5.26 6.41
N SER A 204 -3.53 -6.14 7.28
CA SER A 204 -4.45 -7.23 6.91
C SER A 204 -5.77 -7.17 7.67
N SER A 205 -5.77 -7.41 8.99
CA SER A 205 -6.99 -7.46 9.82
C SER A 205 -6.84 -6.77 11.15
#